data_AF-A0A3C0C2X3-F1
#
_entry.id   AF-A0A3C0C2X3-F1
#
_cell.length_a   1.000
_cell.length_b   1.000
_cell.length_c   1.000
_cell.angle_alpha   90.00
_cell.angle_beta   90.00
_cell.angle_gamma   90.00
#
_symmetry.space_group_name_H-M   'P 1'
#
loop_
_entity.id
_entity.type
_entity.pdbx_description
1 polymer ?
#
loop_
_entity_poly.entity_id
_entity_poly.type
_entity_poly.pdbx_seq_one_letter_code
_entity_poly.pdbx_strand_id
1 'polypeptide(L)' 'MVRAYKADRMGNLIYKGTNQNFNPAMATAAEIVIAEVDSVVDVGELDPNVIVTQGILVDMIVVKGGSYYASRT' A
#
# COMPACT_ATOMS: atom_id res chain seq x y z
N MET A 1 7.65 7.81 -0.03
CA MET A 1 6.20 7.77 -0.37
C MET A 1 6.02 6.94 -1.62
N VAL A 2 5.04 6.04 -1.64
CA VAL A 2 4.78 5.11 -2.75
C VAL A 2 3.34 5.26 -3.23
N ARG A 3 3.09 4.99 -4.51
CA ARG A 3 1.75 5.06 -5.11
C ARG A 3 1.29 3.65 -5.50
N ALA A 4 0.22 3.18 -4.90
CA ALA A 4 -0.38 1.88 -5.17
C ALA A 4 -1.81 2.02 -5.69
N TYR A 5 -2.38 0.93 -6.22
CA TYR A 5 -3.73 0.91 -6.74
C TYR A 5 -4.75 0.72 -5.60
N LYS A 6 -4.61 -0.36 -4.85
CA LYS A 6 -5.43 -0.61 -3.66
C LYS A 6 -4.56 -1.02 -2.48
N ALA A 7 -5.05 -0.74 -1.28
CA ALA A 7 -4.54 -1.30 -0.06
C ALA A 7 -5.64 -2.05 0.71
N ASP A 8 -5.28 -3.02 1.53
CA ASP A 8 -6.18 -3.49 2.59
C ASP A 8 -5.94 -2.72 3.90
N ARG A 9 -6.82 -2.94 4.89
CA ARG A 9 -6.66 -2.35 6.22
C ARG A 9 -5.43 -2.83 7.00
N MET A 10 -4.73 -3.87 6.54
CA MET A 10 -3.49 -4.37 7.13
C MET A 10 -2.24 -3.73 6.52
N GLY A 11 -2.37 -2.88 5.50
CA GLY A 11 -1.23 -2.23 4.84
C GLY A 11 -0.78 -2.89 3.55
N ASN A 12 -1.34 -4.04 3.16
CA ASN A 12 -0.90 -4.76 1.96
C ASN A 12 -1.28 -3.98 0.71
N LEU A 13 -0.33 -3.84 -0.23
CA LEU A 13 -0.51 -3.05 -1.44
C LEU A 13 -0.50 -3.92 -2.69
N ILE A 14 -1.42 -3.58 -3.61
CA ILE A 14 -1.41 -4.07 -4.98
C ILE A 14 -1.21 -2.90 -5.95
N TYR A 15 -0.54 -3.18 -7.07
CA TYR A 15 -0.26 -2.21 -8.12
C TYR A 15 -1.02 -2.57 -9.38
N LYS A 16 -1.23 -1.59 -10.27
CA LYS A 16 -1.90 -1.79 -11.55
C LYS A 16 -1.02 -1.30 -12.69
N GLY A 17 -0.78 -2.15 -13.67
CA GLY A 17 0.03 -1.82 -14.85
C GLY A 17 1.46 -1.43 -14.48
N THR A 18 1.93 -0.30 -15.03
CA THR A 18 3.31 0.18 -14.86
C THR A 18 3.62 0.81 -13.50
N ASN A 19 2.63 0.92 -12.61
CA ASN A 19 2.84 1.44 -11.25
C ASN A 19 3.66 0.48 -10.36
N GLN A 20 3.89 -0.76 -10.79
CA GLN A 20 4.74 -1.73 -10.08
C GLN A 20 6.25 -1.54 -10.36
N ASN A 21 6.68 -0.32 -10.68
CA ASN A 21 8.06 -0.02 -11.03
C ASN A 21 8.97 0.05 -9.78
N PHE A 22 9.38 1.24 -9.35
CA PHE A 22 10.23 1.44 -8.18
C PHE A 22 9.45 1.49 -6.87
N ASN A 23 8.11 1.56 -6.91
CA ASN A 23 7.30 1.68 -5.69
C ASN A 23 7.60 0.56 -4.66
N PRO A 24 7.63 -0.74 -5.01
CA PRO A 24 7.97 -1.78 -4.03
C PRO A 24 9.39 -1.66 -3.47
N ALA A 25 10.37 -1.32 -4.34
CA ALA A 25 11.76 -1.14 -3.92
C ALA A 25 11.95 0.09 -3.02
N MET A 26 11.18 1.15 -3.21
CA MET A 26 11.20 2.31 -2.32
C MET A 26 10.57 2.00 -0.96
N ALA A 27 9.56 1.13 -0.90
CA ALA A 27 8.95 0.72 0.36
C ALA A 27 9.92 -0.05 1.26
N THR A 28 10.88 -0.79 0.72
CA THR A 28 11.87 -1.52 1.53
C THR A 28 13.05 -0.67 1.99
N ALA A 29 13.25 0.51 1.39
CA ALA A 29 14.43 1.34 1.60
C ALA A 29 14.18 2.59 2.47
N ALA A 30 12.96 2.77 2.98
CA ALA A 30 12.58 3.92 3.78
C ALA A 30 12.33 3.53 5.25
N GLU A 31 12.62 4.44 6.16
CA GLU A 31 12.28 4.30 7.58
C GLU A 31 10.77 4.49 7.83
N ILE A 32 10.14 5.37 7.04
CA ILE A 32 8.70 5.63 7.07
C ILE A 32 8.15 5.54 5.66
N VAL A 33 7.18 4.66 5.46
CA VAL A 33 6.52 4.39 4.19
C VAL A 33 5.07 4.86 4.25
N ILE A 34 4.82 5.94 3.51
CA ILE A 34 3.48 6.45 3.24
C ILE A 34 3.04 5.94 1.87
N ALA A 35 1.94 5.21 1.82
CA ALA A 35 1.35 4.65 0.62
C ALA A 35 0.09 5.42 0.23
N GLU A 36 0.14 6.09 -0.92
CA GLU A 36 -1.05 6.72 -1.51
C GLU A 36 -1.79 5.71 -2.40
N VAL A 37 -3.09 5.52 -2.18
CA VAL A 37 -3.91 4.53 -2.89
C VAL A 37 -5.20 5.11 -3.47
N ASP A 38 -5.76 4.46 -4.49
CA ASP A 38 -7.07 4.84 -5.03
C ASP A 38 -8.22 4.39 -4.13
N SER A 39 -8.12 3.21 -3.53
CA SER A 39 -9.14 2.71 -2.60
C SER A 39 -8.54 1.80 -1.53
N VAL A 40 -9.18 1.75 -0.37
CA VAL A 40 -8.90 0.79 0.70
C VAL A 40 -10.02 -0.24 0.74
N VAL A 41 -9.65 -1.52 0.87
CA VAL A 41 -10.57 -2.65 0.99
C VAL A 41 -10.45 -3.32 2.36
N ASP A 42 -11.41 -4.17 2.69
CA ASP A 42 -11.36 -4.97 3.91
C ASP A 42 -10.31 -6.08 3.83
N VAL A 43 -9.88 -6.56 4.99
CA VAL A 43 -8.88 -7.64 5.10
C VAL A 43 -9.43 -8.91 4.46
N GLY A 44 -8.65 -9.52 3.58
CA GLY A 44 -9.05 -10.73 2.84
C GLY A 44 -9.71 -10.46 1.49
N GLU A 45 -9.99 -9.22 1.12
CA GLU A 45 -10.49 -8.89 -0.22
C GLU A 45 -9.38 -8.81 -1.29
N LEU A 46 -8.13 -8.63 -0.88
CA LEU A 46 -6.97 -8.73 -1.77
C LEU A 46 -6.55 -10.19 -1.92
N ASP A 47 -6.38 -10.65 -3.16
CA ASP A 47 -5.79 -11.97 -3.42
C ASP A 47 -4.34 -12.01 -2.91
N PRO A 48 -4.00 -12.91 -1.97
CA PRO A 48 -2.65 -13.00 -1.43
C PRO A 48 -1.55 -13.18 -2.49
N ASN A 49 -1.87 -13.79 -3.64
CA ASN A 49 -0.90 -14.05 -4.71
C ASN A 49 -0.53 -12.79 -5.51
N VAL A 50 -1.31 -11.71 -5.40
CA VAL A 50 -1.07 -10.47 -6.15
C VAL A 50 -0.58 -9.32 -5.27
N ILE A 51 -0.43 -9.56 -3.96
CA ILE A 51 0.20 -8.61 -3.03
C ILE A 51 1.68 -8.48 -3.38
N VAL A 52 2.11 -7.24 -3.66
CA VAL A 52 3.49 -6.96 -4.06
C VAL A 52 4.29 -6.37 -2.90
N THR A 53 3.66 -5.46 -2.14
CA THR A 53 4.26 -4.87 -0.95
C THR A 53 3.45 -5.30 0.26
N GLN A 54 4.11 -6.00 1.18
CA GLN A 54 3.49 -6.48 2.40
C GLN A 54 3.24 -5.32 3.36
N GLY A 55 2.14 -5.37 4.10
CA GLY A 55 1.73 -4.32 5.03
C GLY A 55 2.72 -4.03 6.15
N ILE A 56 3.60 -4.99 6.48
CA ILE A 56 4.70 -4.78 7.45
C ILE A 56 5.68 -3.68 7.01
N LEU A 57 5.75 -3.38 5.72
CA LEU A 57 6.59 -2.32 5.16
C LEU A 57 5.85 -0.99 5.04
N VAL A 58 4.60 -0.87 5.48
CA VAL A 58 3.74 0.29 5.24
C VAL A 58 3.27 0.88 6.56
N ASP A 59 3.71 2.10 6.88
CA ASP A 59 3.38 2.81 8.12
C ASP A 59 2.07 3.59 8.04
N MET A 60 1.73 4.09 6.84
CA MET A 60 0.55 4.92 6.67
C MET A 60 -0.03 4.75 5.27
N ILE A 61 -1.36 4.64 5.20
CA ILE A 61 -2.11 4.63 3.95
C ILE A 61 -2.87 5.94 3.83
N VAL A 62 -2.75 6.59 2.68
CA VAL A 62 -3.51 7.80 2.33
C VAL A 62 -4.39 7.47 1.13
N VAL A 63 -5.70 7.64 1.27
CA VAL A 63 -6.64 7.49 0.17
C VAL A 63 -6.68 8.78 -0.62
N LYS A 64 -6.61 8.66 -1.94
CA LYS A 64 -6.81 9.79 -2.86
C LYS A 64 -8.16 10.46 -2.55
N GLY A 65 -8.11 11.72 -2.12
CA GLY A 65 -9.30 12.45 -1.68
C GLY A 65 -9.36 12.78 -0.18
N GLY A 66 -8.38 12.35 0.62
CA GLY A 66 -8.07 12.98 1.92
C GLY A 66 -8.28 12.10 3.16
N SER A 67 -8.87 10.91 3.03
CA SER A 67 -8.95 9.97 4.16
C SER A 67 -7.59 9.29 4.39
N TYR A 68 -7.17 9.14 5.65
CA TYR A 68 -5.92 8.46 6.00
C TYR A 68 -6.16 7.35 7.03
N TYR A 69 -5.35 6.30 6.95
CA TYR A 69 -5.29 5.20 7.89
C TYR A 69 -3.85 5.08 8.38
N ALA A 70 -3.66 5.19 9.70
CA ALA A 70 -2.38 4.84 10.30
C ALA A 70 -2.25 3.31 10.30
N SER A 71 -1.29 2.79 9.55
CA SER A 71 -0.96 1.37 9.50
C SER A 71 0.26 1.17 10.38
N ARG A 72 0.09 1.26 11.69
CA ARG A 72 1.11 0.77 12.60
C ARG A 72 0.53 -0.47 13.25
N THR A 73 0.83 -1.62 12.63
CA THR A 73 0.78 -2.90 13.34
C THR A 73 1.62 -2.79 14.61
#